data_AF-A0A817AVV8-F1
#
_entry.id   AF-A0A817AVV8-F1
#
_cell.length_a   1.000
_cell.length_b   1.000
_cell.length_c   1.000
_cell.angle_alpha   90.00
_cell.angle_beta   90.00
_cell.angle_gamma   90.00
#
_symmetry.space_group_name_H-M   'P 1'
#
loop_
_entity.id
_entity.type
_entity.pdbx_description
1 polymer ?
#
loop_
_entity_poly.entity_id
_entity_poly.type
_entity_poly.pdbx_seq_one_letter_code
_entity_poly.pdbx_strand_id
1 'polypeptide(L)'
;MQHYTVIVLVSAILLMIQSSSALLAAKPNWSGSFYTTTKCDRSRCCCIYGLIAMSRVGSNQLRLVTQVDGTGCPPNRYIDTTISLPTSFKTAVYLFGGLIDVKLTSDSRIIDVSNPAAPQCSGSAIRS
;
A
#
# COMPACT_ATOMS: atom_id res chain seq x y z
N MET A 1 -14.76 2.60 81.47
CA MET A 1 -15.29 3.42 80.36
C MET A 1 -14.21 4.43 80.00
N GLN A 2 -13.49 4.25 78.89
CA GLN A 2 -12.89 5.34 78.11
C GLN A 2 -12.31 4.78 76.80
N HIS A 3 -12.57 5.53 75.73
CA HIS A 3 -12.64 5.09 74.35
C HIS A 3 -11.28 5.02 73.65
N TYR A 4 -11.12 3.99 72.82
CA TYR A 4 -10.11 3.91 71.77
C TYR A 4 -10.67 4.57 70.50
N THR A 5 -9.97 5.57 69.95
CA THR A 5 -10.26 6.13 68.62
C THR A 5 -9.23 5.59 67.64
N VAL A 6 -9.63 4.61 66.83
CA VAL A 6 -8.83 4.08 65.72
C VAL A 6 -9.23 4.85 64.46
N ILE A 7 -8.32 5.66 63.94
CA ILE A 7 -8.49 6.37 62.66
C ILE A 7 -8.12 5.41 61.53
N VAL A 8 -9.13 4.90 60.83
CA VAL A 8 -8.94 4.10 59.61
C VAL A 8 -8.85 5.04 58.41
N LEU A 9 -7.65 5.19 57.86
CA LEU A 9 -7.39 5.85 56.58
C LEU A 9 -7.88 4.94 55.44
N VAL A 10 -8.99 5.30 54.81
CA VAL A 10 -9.48 4.66 53.60
C VAL A 10 -8.75 5.26 52.39
N SER A 11 -7.69 4.59 51.94
CA SER A 11 -7.00 4.92 50.69
C SER A 11 -7.84 4.47 49.50
N ALA A 12 -8.51 5.42 48.85
CA ALA A 12 -9.13 5.23 47.54
C ALA A 12 -8.04 5.15 46.46
N ILE A 13 -7.60 3.92 46.12
CA ILE A 13 -6.75 3.67 44.97
C ILE A 13 -7.64 3.68 43.72
N LEU A 14 -7.67 4.83 43.05
CA LEU A 14 -8.28 5.03 41.75
C LEU A 14 -7.39 4.33 40.70
N LEU A 15 -7.65 3.04 40.45
CA LEU A 15 -6.97 2.26 39.42
C LEU A 15 -7.48 2.73 38.04
N MET A 16 -6.81 3.72 37.46
CA MET A 16 -6.99 4.10 36.05
C MET A 16 -6.48 2.95 35.18
N ILE A 17 -7.38 2.08 34.73
CA ILE A 17 -7.12 1.08 33.71
C ILE A 17 -6.92 1.82 32.38
N GLN A 18 -5.68 2.24 32.11
CA GLN A 18 -5.25 2.71 30.80
C GLN A 18 -5.38 1.52 29.82
N SER A 19 -6.48 1.51 29.09
CA SER A 19 -6.74 0.57 28.01
C SER A 19 -5.85 0.95 26.83
N SER A 20 -4.59 0.51 26.86
CA SER A 20 -3.66 0.63 25.74
C SER A 20 -4.18 -0.23 24.59
N SER A 21 -5.08 0.33 23.79
CA SER A 21 -5.49 -0.23 22.51
C SER A 21 -4.28 -0.11 21.60
N ALA A 22 -3.42 -1.13 21.61
CA ALA A 22 -2.38 -1.28 20.60
C ALA A 22 -3.08 -1.39 19.25
N LEU A 23 -3.19 -0.27 18.54
CA LEU A 23 -3.52 -0.24 17.13
C LEU A 23 -2.46 -1.09 16.43
N LEU A 24 -2.78 -2.37 16.19
CA LEU A 24 -1.97 -3.23 15.34
C LEU A 24 -1.79 -2.48 14.03
N ALA A 25 -0.55 -2.08 13.74
CA ALA A 25 -0.23 -1.37 12.52
C ALA A 25 -0.76 -2.19 11.35
N ALA A 26 -1.67 -1.59 10.57
CA ALA A 26 -2.30 -2.27 9.46
C ALA A 26 -1.22 -2.81 8.51
N LYS A 27 -1.23 -4.11 8.24
CA LYS A 27 -0.31 -4.71 7.27
C LYS A 27 -0.80 -4.35 5.86
N PRO A 28 0.09 -3.98 4.93
CA PRO A 28 -0.32 -3.66 3.57
C PRO A 28 -0.94 -4.88 2.87
N ASN A 29 -2.10 -4.67 2.23
CA ASN A 29 -2.72 -5.68 1.39
C ASN A 29 -2.47 -5.36 -0.09
N TRP A 30 -1.35 -5.84 -0.62
CA TRP A 30 -0.96 -5.64 -2.02
C TRP A 30 -1.77 -6.45 -3.04
N SER A 31 -2.46 -7.52 -2.61
CA SER A 31 -3.22 -8.36 -3.53
C SER A 31 -4.57 -7.72 -3.87
N GLY A 32 -4.94 -7.70 -5.14
CA GLY A 32 -6.20 -7.15 -5.62
C GLY A 32 -6.15 -6.67 -7.07
N SER A 33 -7.25 -6.08 -7.50
CA SER A 33 -7.42 -5.46 -8.81
C SER A 33 -7.53 -3.95 -8.63
N PHE A 34 -6.77 -3.18 -9.41
CA PHE A 34 -6.79 -1.72 -9.37
C PHE A 34 -6.97 -1.15 -10.76
N TYR A 35 -7.92 -0.24 -10.93
CA TYR A 35 -8.16 0.47 -12.19
C TYR A 35 -7.47 1.83 -12.19
N THR A 36 -6.69 2.09 -13.22
CA THR A 36 -5.98 3.36 -13.39
C THR A 36 -6.95 4.54 -13.47
N THR A 37 -6.72 5.60 -12.71
CA THR A 37 -7.63 6.76 -12.62
C THR A 37 -7.03 8.06 -13.11
N THR A 38 -5.71 8.21 -13.09
CA THR A 38 -5.04 9.41 -13.61
C THR A 38 -4.58 9.21 -15.05
N LYS A 39 -4.53 10.33 -15.77
CA LYS A 39 -4.06 10.39 -17.15
C LYS A 39 -2.55 10.66 -17.12
N CYS A 40 -1.77 9.59 -17.16
CA CYS A 40 -0.39 9.68 -17.61
C CYS A 40 -0.35 10.21 -19.07
N ASP A 41 0.78 10.77 -19.48
CA ASP A 41 0.95 11.30 -20.83
C ASP A 41 1.08 10.18 -21.87
N ARG A 42 0.04 10.02 -22.69
CA ARG A 42 0.00 9.02 -23.77
C ARG A 42 0.81 9.40 -25.01
N SER A 43 1.49 10.55 -25.02
CA SER A 43 2.42 10.92 -26.09
C SER A 43 3.64 9.98 -26.18
N ARG A 44 3.88 9.15 -25.14
CA ARG A 44 4.98 8.18 -25.06
C ARG A 44 4.51 6.83 -24.56
N CYS A 45 5.21 5.76 -24.95
CA CYS A 45 4.94 4.41 -24.45
C CYS A 45 5.47 4.20 -23.02
N CYS A 46 4.68 4.58 -22.03
CA CYS A 46 5.03 4.34 -20.62
C CYS A 46 3.82 4.38 -19.67
N CYS A 47 2.62 4.59 -20.21
CA CYS A 47 1.42 4.75 -19.43
C CYS A 47 0.93 3.39 -18.93
N ILE A 48 0.97 3.14 -17.63
CA ILE A 48 0.19 2.02 -17.09
C ILE A 48 -1.30 2.33 -17.32
N TYR A 49 -2.04 1.41 -17.95
CA TYR A 49 -3.43 1.63 -18.32
C TYR A 49 -4.32 0.43 -18.01
N GLY A 50 -5.57 0.72 -17.63
CA GLY A 50 -6.62 -0.27 -17.45
C GLY A 50 -6.50 -0.94 -16.08
N LEU A 51 -6.41 -2.27 -16.09
CA LEU A 51 -6.37 -3.09 -14.88
C LEU A 51 -4.92 -3.42 -14.51
N ILE A 52 -4.57 -3.10 -13.26
CA ILE A 52 -3.41 -3.62 -12.55
C ILE A 52 -3.90 -4.76 -11.65
N ALA A 53 -3.56 -5.99 -11.99
CA ALA A 53 -3.88 -7.17 -11.20
C ALA A 53 -2.67 -7.64 -10.40
N MET A 54 -2.81 -7.73 -9.09
CA MET A 54 -1.78 -8.20 -8.17
C MET A 54 -2.28 -9.43 -7.43
N SER A 55 -1.64 -10.57 -7.61
CA SER A 55 -2.05 -11.84 -6.99
C SER A 55 -0.88 -12.51 -6.28
N ARG A 56 -1.12 -13.12 -5.12
CA ARG A 56 -0.09 -13.91 -4.44
C ARG A 56 0.15 -15.20 -5.22
N VAL A 57 1.42 -15.48 -5.51
CA VAL A 57 1.87 -16.75 -6.13
C VAL A 57 2.75 -17.58 -5.19
N GLY A 58 2.90 -17.14 -3.94
CA GLY A 58 3.62 -17.84 -2.88
C GLY A 58 3.51 -17.10 -1.54
N SER A 59 4.32 -17.51 -0.56
CA SER A 59 4.39 -16.85 0.74
C SER A 59 4.99 -15.43 0.65
N ASN A 60 5.98 -15.25 -0.23
CA ASN A 60 6.80 -14.03 -0.34
C ASN A 60 6.82 -13.44 -1.76
N GLN A 61 5.90 -13.84 -2.64
CA GLN A 61 5.86 -13.42 -4.04
C GLN A 61 4.47 -12.93 -4.44
N LEU A 62 4.48 -11.88 -5.27
CA LEU A 62 3.30 -11.24 -5.84
C LEU A 62 3.48 -11.20 -7.35
N ARG A 63 2.55 -11.81 -8.09
CA ARG A 63 2.45 -11.67 -9.53
C ARG A 63 1.71 -10.38 -9.85
N LEU A 64 2.35 -9.53 -10.65
CA LEU A 64 1.85 -8.28 -11.17
C LEU A 64 1.54 -8.47 -12.65
N VAL A 65 0.28 -8.24 -13.03
CA VAL A 65 -0.16 -8.21 -14.42
C VAL A 65 -0.75 -6.84 -14.71
N THR A 66 -0.27 -6.19 -15.77
CA THR A 66 -0.79 -4.88 -16.19
C THR A 66 -0.58 -4.67 -17.68
N GLN A 67 -1.19 -3.62 -18.22
CA GLN A 67 -0.96 -3.16 -19.58
C GLN A 67 -0.31 -1.79 -19.61
N VAL A 68 0.32 -1.51 -20.75
CA VAL A 68 0.98 -0.25 -21.06
C VAL A 68 0.30 0.36 -22.28
N ASP A 69 0.15 1.67 -22.29
CA ASP A 69 -0.41 2.42 -23.41
C ASP A 69 0.48 3.60 -23.77
N GLY A 70 0.14 4.24 -24.90
CA GLY A 70 0.79 5.43 -25.42
C GLY A 70 1.41 5.22 -26.80
N THR A 71 1.84 6.34 -27.39
CA THR A 71 2.42 6.37 -28.72
C THR A 71 3.77 5.64 -28.75
N GLY A 72 3.96 4.79 -29.76
CA GLY A 72 5.19 4.03 -29.95
C GLY A 72 5.29 2.74 -29.13
N CYS A 73 4.21 2.31 -28.46
CA CYS A 73 4.22 1.03 -27.78
C CYS A 73 4.30 -0.16 -28.75
N PRO A 74 5.04 -1.23 -28.41
CA PRO A 74 5.06 -2.45 -29.20
C PRO A 74 3.67 -3.12 -29.21
N PRO A 75 3.42 -4.09 -30.11
CA PRO A 75 2.15 -4.82 -30.16
C PRO A 75 1.83 -5.57 -28.86
N ASN A 76 2.86 -6.15 -28.23
CA ASN A 76 2.72 -6.75 -26.92
C ASN A 76 2.92 -5.69 -25.83
N ARG A 77 1.82 -5.25 -25.23
CA ARG A 77 1.82 -4.24 -24.16
C ARG A 77 1.55 -4.81 -22.79
N TYR A 78 1.56 -6.13 -22.67
CA TYR A 78 1.29 -6.82 -21.42
C TYR A 78 2.58 -6.97 -20.62
N ILE A 79 2.52 -6.57 -19.37
CA ILE A 79 3.53 -6.86 -18.36
C ILE A 79 2.95 -7.95 -17.48
N ASP A 80 3.67 -9.07 -17.37
CA ASP A 80 3.39 -10.15 -16.46
C ASP A 80 4.70 -10.53 -15.79
N THR A 81 4.83 -10.16 -14.52
CA THR A 81 6.07 -10.35 -13.75
C THR A 81 5.78 -10.75 -12.33
N THR A 82 6.77 -11.33 -11.65
CA THR A 82 6.70 -11.66 -10.23
C THR A 82 7.68 -10.79 -9.47
N ILE A 83 7.19 -10.14 -8.42
CA ILE A 83 7.99 -9.32 -7.50
C ILE A 83 7.94 -9.92 -6.10
N SER A 84 8.92 -9.56 -5.27
CA SER A 84 8.87 -9.86 -3.84
C SER A 84 7.66 -9.17 -3.22
N LEU A 85 6.90 -9.91 -2.41
CA LEU A 85 5.76 -9.37 -1.68
C LEU A 85 6.24 -8.26 -0.73
N PRO A 86 5.80 -7.00 -0.89
CA PRO A 86 6.31 -5.93 -0.05
C PRO A 86 5.77 -6.04 1.38
N THR A 87 6.65 -5.79 2.34
CA THR A 87 6.32 -5.79 3.78
C THR A 87 5.84 -4.43 4.27
N SER A 88 6.01 -3.37 3.46
CA SER A 88 5.59 -2.00 3.75
C SER A 88 4.61 -1.47 2.71
N PHE A 89 4.05 -0.29 2.95
CA PHE A 89 3.18 0.45 2.02
C PHE A 89 3.94 1.11 0.86
N LYS A 90 5.24 0.87 0.74
CA LYS A 90 6.08 1.34 -0.36
C LYS A 90 6.90 0.18 -0.90
N THR A 91 7.10 0.17 -2.21
CA THR A 91 8.01 -0.73 -2.89
C THR A 91 8.53 -0.08 -4.16
N ALA A 92 9.52 -0.70 -4.79
CA ALA A 92 9.99 -0.30 -6.11
C ALA A 92 10.00 -1.54 -7.00
N VAL A 93 9.59 -1.37 -8.25
CA VAL A 93 9.58 -2.43 -9.26
C VAL A 93 10.39 -1.99 -10.45
N TYR A 94 11.20 -2.89 -11.02
CA TYR A 94 11.96 -2.58 -12.22
C TYR A 94 11.09 -2.84 -13.44
N LEU A 95 10.62 -1.77 -14.08
CA LEU A 95 9.78 -1.80 -15.28
C LEU A 95 10.32 -0.76 -16.26
N PHE A 96 10.15 -0.98 -17.57
CA PHE A 96 10.57 -0.02 -18.60
C PHE A 96 12.06 0.36 -18.57
N GLY A 97 12.92 -0.54 -18.09
CA GLY A 97 14.36 -0.26 -17.97
C GLY A 97 14.73 0.68 -16.81
N GLY A 98 13.80 0.94 -15.87
CA GLY A 98 14.05 1.79 -14.70
C GLY A 98 13.32 1.31 -13.45
N LEU A 99 13.67 1.89 -12.30
CA LEU A 99 12.92 1.70 -11.06
C LEU A 99 11.67 2.59 -11.07
N ILE A 100 10.53 1.97 -10.78
CA ILE A 100 9.24 2.61 -10.61
C ILE A 100 8.86 2.50 -9.15
N ASP A 101 8.64 3.64 -8.50
CA ASP A 101 8.19 3.70 -7.12
C ASP A 101 6.69 3.43 -7.08
N VAL A 102 6.28 2.53 -6.19
CA VAL A 102 4.88 2.14 -6.00
C VAL A 102 4.52 2.31 -4.53
N LYS A 103 3.50 3.12 -4.26
CA LYS A 103 3.00 3.37 -2.91
C LYS A 103 1.55 2.92 -2.82
N LEU A 104 1.24 2.14 -1.80
CA LEU A 104 -0.11 1.73 -1.44
C LEU A 104 -0.60 2.62 -0.27
N THR A 105 -1.84 3.08 -0.30
CA THR A 105 -2.43 3.78 0.86
C THR A 105 -2.62 2.84 2.04
N SER A 106 -2.69 3.39 3.26
CA SER A 106 -2.82 2.60 4.50
C SER A 106 -4.08 1.74 4.55
N ASP A 107 -5.15 2.19 3.91
CA ASP A 107 -6.42 1.46 3.72
C ASP A 107 -6.38 0.47 2.53
N SER A 108 -5.23 0.37 1.86
CA SER A 108 -4.99 -0.45 0.67
C SER A 108 -5.88 -0.13 -0.54
N ARG A 109 -6.53 1.05 -0.59
CA ARG A 109 -7.47 1.43 -1.67
C ARG A 109 -6.81 1.99 -2.91
N ILE A 110 -5.70 2.71 -2.77
CA ILE A 110 -5.08 3.45 -3.87
C ILE A 110 -3.63 3.01 -4.00
N ILE A 111 -3.20 2.79 -5.25
CA ILE A 111 -1.81 2.68 -5.61
C ILE A 111 -1.40 3.95 -6.35
N ASP A 112 -0.36 4.61 -5.86
CA ASP A 112 0.37 5.65 -6.60
C ASP A 112 1.60 5.02 -7.26
N VAL A 113 1.78 5.30 -8.54
CA VAL A 113 2.91 4.85 -9.35
C VAL A 113 3.69 6.09 -9.77
N SER A 114 4.95 6.16 -9.38
CA SER A 114 5.84 7.27 -9.70
C SER A 114 7.04 6.76 -10.49
N ASN A 115 7.32 7.40 -11.63
CA ASN A 115 8.53 7.17 -12.41
C ASN A 115 9.44 8.41 -12.28
N PRO A 116 10.46 8.39 -11.39
CA PRO A 116 11.33 9.54 -11.19
C PRO A 116 12.10 9.97 -12.44
N ALA A 117 12.46 9.01 -13.31
CA ALA A 117 13.19 9.28 -14.55
C ALA A 117 12.29 9.82 -15.67
N ALA A 118 10.98 9.58 -15.59
CA ALA A 118 9.99 10.03 -16.56
C ALA A 118 8.67 10.40 -15.85
N PRO A 119 8.58 11.56 -15.16
CA PRO A 119 7.44 11.91 -14.32
C PRO A 119 6.09 11.90 -15.05
N GLN A 120 6.09 12.19 -16.36
CA GLN A 120 4.90 12.13 -17.22
C GLN A 120 4.28 10.73 -17.34
N CYS A 121 5.02 9.68 -16.99
CA CYS A 121 4.59 8.28 -16.97
C CYS A 121 4.00 7.85 -15.61
N SER A 122 3.95 8.76 -14.65
CA SER A 122 3.40 8.51 -13.31
C SER A 122 1.86 8.53 -13.35
N GLY A 123 1.26 7.88 -12.37
CA GLY A 123 -0.19 7.82 -12.26
C GLY A 123 -0.63 7.14 -10.96
N SER A 124 -1.88 6.73 -10.94
CA SER A 124 -2.52 6.13 -9.79
C SER A 124 -3.67 5.23 -10.23
N ALA A 125 -4.00 4.27 -9.38
CA ALA A 125 -5.06 3.31 -9.60
C ALA A 125 -5.87 3.08 -8.33
N ILE A 126 -7.18 2.90 -8.47
CA ILE A 126 -8.11 2.66 -7.37
C ILE A 126 -8.55 1.20 -7.40
N ARG A 127 -8.56 0.57 -6.24
CA ARG A 127 -9.03 -0.80 -6.06
C ARG A 127 -10.51 -0.95 -6.45
N SER A 128 -10.82 -1.96 -7.26
CA SER A 128 -12.20 -2.41 -7.50
C SER A 128 -12.68 -3.40 -6.46
#